data_AF-A0A661CUQ9-F1
#
_entry.id   AF-A0A661CUQ9-F1
#
_cell.length_a   1.000
_cell.length_b   1.000
_cell.length_c   1.000
_cell.angle_alpha   90.00
_cell.angle_beta   90.00
_cell.angle_gamma   90.00
#
_symmetry.space_group_name_H-M   'P 1'
#
loop_
_entity.id
_entity.type
_entity.pdbx_description
1 polymer ?
#
loop_
_entity_poly.entity_id
_entity_poly.type
_entity_poly.pdbx_seq_one_letter_code
_entity_poly.pdbx_strand_id
1 'polypeptide(L)' 'MTNEFKNVFISYGRRESLGFAARLHQQLKLAGDDVWFDKVNIPDGDDYAQRINHGIESAHNFVYIMAPRCMTSPIV' A
#
# COMPACT_ATOMS: atom_id res chain seq x y z
N MET A 1 19.68 9.81 7.45
CA MET A 1 18.69 10.72 6.86
C MET A 1 17.37 9.97 6.83
N THR A 2 16.40 10.37 7.64
CA THR A 2 15.05 9.80 7.57
C THR A 2 14.44 10.30 6.26
N ASN A 3 14.13 9.39 5.34
CA ASN A 3 13.41 9.76 4.12
C ASN A 3 12.04 10.25 4.54
N GLU A 4 11.71 11.49 4.22
CA GLU A 4 10.41 12.11 4.54
C GLU A 4 9.28 11.44 3.73
N PHE A 5 9.64 10.81 2.62
CA PHE A 5 8.75 10.12 1.70
C PHE A 5 9.04 8.60 1.65
N LYS A 6 8.02 7.78 1.41
CA LYS A 6 8.16 6.36 1.08
C LYS A 6 8.59 6.20 -0.38
N ASN A 7 9.28 5.12 -0.68
CA ASN A 7 9.66 4.79 -2.06
C ASN A 7 8.43 4.35 -2.88
N VAL A 8 7.54 3.56 -2.26
CA VAL A 8 6.40 2.95 -2.95
C VAL A 8 5.17 2.92 -2.05
N PHE A 9 4.01 3.28 -2.59
CA PHE A 9 2.69 2.99 -2.03
C PHE A 9 2.06 1.80 -2.77
N ILE A 10 1.60 0.79 -2.03
CA ILE A 10 0.94 -0.39 -2.60
C ILE A 10 -0.57 -0.28 -2.42
N SER A 11 -1.29 -0.14 -3.54
CA SER A 11 -2.75 -0.22 -3.61
C SER A 11 -3.18 -1.59 -4.14
N TYR A 12 -4.14 -2.23 -3.47
CA TYR A 12 -4.59 -3.58 -3.79
C TYR A 12 -5.98 -3.90 -3.21
N GLY A 13 -6.70 -4.81 -3.86
CA GLY A 13 -7.94 -5.38 -3.30
C GLY A 13 -7.65 -6.40 -2.19
N ARG A 14 -8.17 -6.17 -0.98
CA ARG A 14 -7.90 -7.00 0.22
C ARG A 14 -8.33 -8.47 0.07
N ARG A 15 -9.41 -8.74 -0.67
CA ARG A 15 -9.99 -10.09 -0.77
C ARG A 15 -9.19 -11.04 -1.66
N GLU A 16 -8.63 -10.53 -2.75
CA GLU A 16 -7.99 -11.36 -3.79
C GLU A 16 -6.48 -11.16 -3.86
N SER A 17 -6.00 -9.93 -3.59
CA SER A 17 -4.61 -9.56 -3.84
C SER A 17 -3.75 -9.47 -2.58
N LEU A 18 -4.32 -9.61 -1.37
CA LEU A 18 -3.57 -9.46 -0.11
C LEU A 18 -2.34 -10.36 -0.04
N GLY A 19 -2.48 -11.63 -0.42
CA GLY A 19 -1.36 -12.57 -0.40
C GLY A 19 -0.22 -12.16 -1.35
N PHE A 20 -0.55 -11.60 -2.51
CA PHE A 20 0.46 -11.08 -3.45
C PHE A 20 1.06 -9.76 -2.94
N ALA A 21 0.23 -8.83 -2.47
CA ALA A 21 0.66 -7.55 -1.92
C ALA A 21 1.63 -7.70 -0.75
N ALA A 22 1.35 -8.63 0.17
CA ALA A 22 2.23 -8.92 1.30
C ALA A 22 3.60 -9.47 0.84
N ARG A 23 3.63 -10.37 -0.16
CA ARG A 23 4.88 -10.86 -0.73
C ARG A 23 5.66 -9.76 -1.43
N LEU A 24 4.99 -8.92 -2.22
CA LEU A 24 5.62 -7.79 -2.90
C LEU A 24 6.24 -6.80 -1.89
N HIS A 25 5.47 -6.43 -0.87
CA HIS A 25 5.94 -5.58 0.23
C HIS A 25 7.21 -6.16 0.88
N GLN A 26 7.21 -7.46 1.21
CA GLN A 26 8.38 -8.11 1.80
C GLN A 26 9.60 -8.08 0.87
N GLN A 27 9.43 -8.37 -0.42
CA GLN A 27 10.53 -8.37 -1.38
C GLN A 27 11.13 -6.97 -1.58
N LEU A 28 10.29 -5.94 -1.69
CA LEU A 28 10.75 -4.55 -1.80
C LEU A 28 11.48 -4.10 -0.52
N LYS A 29 10.96 -4.43 0.67
CA LYS A 29 11.66 -4.19 1.94
C LYS A 29 13.05 -4.85 1.96
N LEU A 30 13.15 -6.11 1.51
CA LEU A 30 14.43 -6.83 1.43
C LEU A 30 15.39 -6.22 0.40
N ALA A 31 14.87 -5.58 -0.65
CA ALA A 31 15.65 -4.83 -1.63
C ALA A 31 16.13 -3.46 -1.11
N GLY A 32 15.74 -3.07 0.10
CA GLY A 32 16.12 -1.80 0.73
C GLY A 32 15.11 -0.67 0.54
N ASP A 33 13.93 -0.96 -0.02
CA ASP A 33 12.89 0.05 -0.21
C ASP A 33 12.06 0.30 1.06
N ASP A 34 11.74 1.57 1.30
CA ASP A 34 10.75 1.94 2.31
C ASP A 34 9.35 1.99 1.69
N VAL A 35 8.55 0.97 1.99
CA VAL A 35 7.25 0.73 1.34
C VAL A 35 6.10 1.04 2.29
N TRP A 36 5.10 1.74 1.75
CA TRP A 36 3.82 1.98 2.40
C TRP A 36 2.84 0.84 2.07
N PHE A 37 2.35 0.18 3.12
CA PHE A 37 1.42 -0.93 3.07
C PHE A 37 0.35 -0.77 4.16
N ASP A 38 -0.93 -0.70 3.77
CA ASP A 38 -2.05 -0.34 4.66
C ASP A 38 -2.08 -1.13 5.98
N LYS A 39 -1.82 -2.44 5.93
CA LYS A 39 -1.79 -3.34 7.08
C LYS A 39 -0.70 -3.03 8.11
N VAL A 40 0.34 -2.29 7.72
CA VAL A 40 1.47 -1.91 8.57
C VAL A 40 1.42 -0.43 8.93
N ASN A 41 0.95 0.40 8.00
CA ASN A 41 1.05 1.86 8.11
C ASN A 41 -0.25 2.54 8.58
N ILE A 42 -1.35 1.79 8.76
CA ILE A 42 -2.59 2.28 9.38
C ILE A 42 -2.77 1.60 10.74
N PRO A 43 -2.57 2.34 11.85
CA PRO A 43 -2.88 1.85 13.19
C PRO A 43 -4.38 1.58 13.37
N ASP A 44 -4.72 0.69 14.30
CA ASP A 44 -6.11 0.47 14.70
C ASP A 44 -6.71 1.73 15.32
N GLY A 45 -7.92 2.10 14.90
CA GLY A 45 -8.66 3.26 15.41
C GLY A 45 -8.39 4.58 14.71
N ASP A 46 -7.46 4.63 13.76
CA ASP A 46 -7.22 5.81 12.92
C ASP A 46 -8.23 5.96 11.79
N ASP A 47 -8.37 7.20 11.27
CA ASP A 47 -9.13 7.46 10.05
C ASP A 47 -8.42 6.82 8.85
N TYR A 48 -9.04 5.76 8.35
CA TYR A 48 -8.53 4.97 7.26
C TYR A 48 -8.33 5.79 5.97
N ALA A 49 -9.31 6.63 5.61
CA ALA A 49 -9.29 7.39 4.37
C ALA A 49 -8.21 8.48 4.41
N GLN A 50 -8.10 9.17 5.54
CA GLN A 50 -7.06 10.19 5.74
C GLN A 50 -5.66 9.57 5.65
N ARG A 51 -5.44 8.40 6.26
CA ARG A 51 -4.15 7.70 6.21
C ARG A 51 -3.80 7.23 4.80
N ILE A 52 -4.77 6.75 4.03
CA ILE A 52 -4.57 6.38 2.62
C ILE A 52 -4.17 7.61 1.81
N ASN A 53 -4.90 8.72 1.92
CA ASN A 53 -4.58 9.97 1.21
C ASN A 53 -3.15 10.43 1.54
N HIS A 54 -2.82 10.45 2.84
CA HIS A 54 -1.46 10.79 3.28
C HIS A 54 -0.40 9.82 2.73
N GLY A 55 -0.68 8.52 2.71
CA GLY A 55 0.23 7.51 2.13
C GLY A 55 0.49 7.71 0.64
N ILE A 56 -0.53 8.12 -0.11
CA ILE A 56 -0.41 8.44 -1.54
C ILE A 56 0.43 9.70 -1.74
N GLU A 57 0.14 10.76 -0.98
CA GLU A 57 0.86 12.04 -1.04
C GLU A 57 2.32 11.92 -0.58
N SER A 58 2.61 10.96 0.31
CA SER A 58 3.93 10.74 0.89
C SER A 58 4.74 9.62 0.21
N ALA A 59 4.40 9.20 -1.02
CA ALA A 59 5.14 8.17 -1.74
C ALA A 59 5.61 8.62 -3.14
N HIS A 60 6.83 8.25 -3.51
CA HIS A 60 7.38 8.56 -4.83
C HIS A 60 6.74 7.77 -5.97
N ASN A 61 6.30 6.54 -5.70
CA ASN A 61 5.71 5.65 -6.68
C ASN A 61 4.39 5.09 -6.15
N PHE A 62 3.41 4.95 -7.05
CA PHE A 62 2.14 4.31 -6.77
C PHE A 62 2.02 3.00 -7.56
N VAL A 63 1.91 1.88 -6.86
CA VAL A 63 1.75 0.55 -7.47
C VAL A 63 0.34 0.05 -7.23
N TYR A 64 -0.42 -0.14 -8.31
CA TYR A 64 -1.76 -0.71 -8.27
C TYR A 64 -1.74 -2.19 -8.67
N ILE A 65 -2.11 -3.08 -7.75
CA ILE A 65 -2.22 -4.52 -8.01
C ILE A 65 -3.63 -4.81 -8.53
N MET A 66 -3.72 -5.03 -9.84
CA MET A 66 -4.96 -5.41 -10.51
C MET A 66 -5.27 -6.90 -10.32
N ALA A 67 -6.49 -7.20 -9.87
CA ALA A 67 -7.07 -8.54 -9.83
C ALA A 67 -8.48 -8.51 -10.45
N PRO A 68 -9.05 -9.65 -10.88
CA PRO A 68 -10.32 -9.69 -11.60
C PRO A 68 -11.47 -8.92 -10.93
N ARG A 69 -11.56 -8.91 -9.59
CA ARG A 69 -12.62 -8.18 -8.87
C ARG A 69 -12.44 -6.67 -8.82
N CYS A 70 -11.24 -6.14 -9.08
CA CYS A 70 -10.97 -4.70 -9.06
C CYS A 70 -11.87 -3.91 -10.04
N MET A 71 -12.38 -4.56 -11.08
CA MET A 71 -13.31 -3.97 -12.06
C MET A 71 -14.75 -3.80 -11.52
N THR A 72 -15.08 -4.43 -10.40
CA THR A 72 -16.44 -4.51 -9.85
C THR A 72 -16.54 -4.01 -8.41
N SER A 73 -15.42 -3.64 -7.78
CA SER A 73 -15.40 -3.18 -6.41
C SER A 73 -15.60 -1.66 -6.33
N PRO A 74 -16.41 -1.15 -5.38
CA PRO A 74 -16.61 0.28 -5.21
C PRO A 74 -15.45 0.98 -4.51
N ILE A 75 -14.55 0.26 -3.82
CA ILE A 75 -13.47 0.88 -3.03
C ILE A 75 -12.09 0.24 -3.26
N VAL A 76 -11.98 -1.07 -3.55
CA VAL A 76 -10.91 -1.76 -4.33
C VAL A 76 -11.22 -3.24 -4.52
#